data_AF-A0A446CMW9-F1
#
_entry.id   AF-A0A446CMW9-F1
#
_cell.length_a   1.000
_cell.length_b   1.000
_cell.length_c   1.000
_cell.angle_alpha   90.00
_cell.angle_beta   90.00
_cell.angle_gamma   90.00
#
_symmetry.space_group_name_H-M   'P 1'
#
loop_
_entity.id
_entity.type
_entity.pdbx_description
1 polymer ?
#
loop_
_entity_poly.entity_id
_entity_poly.type
_entity_poly.pdbx_seq_one_letter_code
_entity_poly.pdbx_strand_id
1 'polypeptide(L)'
;MPTTETILDTPSPWHAGETLLQRHAGVAERMEMAGRKVIRDYMPDQHREFFAQLPFLVAGAVDAQGDPWAGVLEGYPGFAASPDPRVLRVAAVPDADDPLLAGLGPDRPVGVLGIELHTRRRNRANGRIAAWDGKRFDVAVAQSFGNCPRYIQTRDFHFSRSPALRFAGAPRERDGLDAPARALIARADTLFVASYADAGERAVDVSHRGGKPGFVRVDGNVLTIPDFSGNRYFNTLGNLVLNPRAGLLFIDFERGDVLQLSGRAEVILDSPEIAQFEGAERLWRVHARRVAFRPGALALRWRFDAYSPASLATGQWPAADLREPPEGTDGA
;
A
#
# COMPACT_ATOMS: atom_id res chain seq x y z
N MET A 1 7.07 0.92 -35.75
CA MET A 1 6.94 2.12 -34.88
C MET A 1 5.62 2.77 -35.23
N PRO A 2 4.60 2.77 -34.35
CA PRO A 2 3.37 3.48 -34.66
C PRO A 2 3.66 4.99 -34.71
N THR A 3 3.00 5.71 -35.62
CA THR A 3 3.10 7.17 -35.78
C THR A 3 2.50 7.89 -34.57
N THR A 4 2.99 9.10 -34.27
CA THR A 4 2.55 9.91 -33.12
C THR A 4 1.02 10.14 -33.07
N GLU A 5 0.35 10.19 -34.22
CA GLU A 5 -1.12 10.28 -34.33
C GLU A 5 -1.84 9.02 -33.81
N THR A 6 -1.26 7.83 -33.95
CA THR A 6 -1.91 6.57 -33.53
C THR A 6 -1.89 6.38 -32.00
N ILE A 7 -1.03 7.11 -31.29
CA ILE A 7 -0.86 6.99 -29.83
C ILE A 7 -1.98 7.71 -29.06
N LEU A 8 -2.66 8.68 -29.68
CA LEU A 8 -3.72 9.48 -29.06
C LEU A 8 -5.11 8.80 -29.10
N ASP A 9 -5.31 7.78 -29.93
CA ASP A 9 -6.59 7.06 -30.08
C ASP A 9 -6.86 6.01 -28.98
N THR A 10 -5.86 5.69 -28.16
CA THR A 10 -6.06 4.79 -27.00
C THR A 10 -6.48 5.59 -25.76
N PRO A 11 -7.40 5.07 -24.93
CA PRO A 11 -7.77 5.71 -23.67
C PRO A 11 -6.53 6.02 -22.82
N SER A 12 -6.55 7.16 -22.12
CA SER A 12 -5.47 7.50 -21.18
C SER A 12 -5.31 6.38 -20.14
N PRO A 13 -4.08 6.01 -19.77
CA PRO A 13 -3.85 5.05 -18.70
C PRO A 13 -4.14 5.64 -17.31
N TRP A 14 -4.41 6.94 -17.24
CA TRP A 14 -4.74 7.67 -16.01
C TRP A 14 -6.24 7.87 -15.91
N HIS A 15 -6.79 7.65 -14.71
CA HIS A 15 -8.18 7.98 -14.45
C HIS A 15 -8.34 9.42 -13.95
N ALA A 16 -9.58 9.91 -13.90
CA ALA A 16 -9.89 11.32 -13.66
C ALA A 16 -9.28 11.91 -12.37
N GLY A 17 -9.17 11.12 -11.29
CA GLY A 17 -8.60 11.56 -10.02
C GLY A 17 -7.09 11.74 -10.08
N GLU A 18 -6.39 10.85 -10.78
CA GLU A 18 -4.96 11.00 -11.06
C GLU A 18 -4.73 12.23 -11.93
N THR A 19 -5.46 12.38 -13.04
CA THR A 19 -5.34 13.53 -13.93
C THR A 19 -5.59 14.85 -13.20
N LEU A 20 -6.57 14.91 -12.29
CA LEU A 20 -6.84 16.09 -11.45
C LEU A 20 -5.61 16.49 -10.64
N LEU A 21 -4.99 15.53 -9.94
CA LEU A 21 -3.80 15.79 -9.13
C LEU A 21 -2.56 16.08 -9.96
N GLN A 22 -2.43 15.46 -11.14
CA GLN A 22 -1.34 15.75 -12.07
C GLN A 22 -1.45 17.16 -12.65
N ARG A 23 -2.67 17.66 -12.93
CA ARG A 23 -2.91 19.04 -13.36
C ARG A 23 -2.58 20.02 -12.24
N HIS A 24 -3.06 19.76 -11.03
CA HIS A 24 -2.75 20.58 -9.86
C HIS A 24 -1.22 20.66 -9.62
N ALA A 25 -0.49 19.55 -9.81
CA ALA A 25 0.96 19.51 -9.69
C ALA A 25 1.72 20.01 -10.95
N GLY A 26 1.03 20.49 -12.00
CA GLY A 26 1.65 20.99 -13.23
C GLY A 26 2.40 19.95 -14.06
N VAL A 27 2.03 18.67 -13.98
CA VAL A 27 2.72 17.55 -14.64
C VAL A 27 1.84 16.70 -15.57
N ALA A 28 0.59 17.08 -15.79
CA ALA A 28 -0.39 16.28 -16.54
C ALA A 28 0.09 15.83 -17.92
N GLU A 29 0.55 16.75 -18.77
CA GLU A 29 1.02 16.41 -20.14
C GLU A 29 2.20 15.44 -20.12
N ARG A 30 3.15 15.66 -19.21
CA ARG A 30 4.31 14.79 -19.02
C ARG A 30 3.90 13.40 -18.55
N MET A 31 2.93 13.32 -17.63
CA MET A 31 2.42 12.04 -17.13
C MET A 31 1.63 11.31 -18.19
N GLU A 32 0.84 11.99 -19.01
CA GLU A 32 0.13 11.39 -20.14
C GLU A 32 1.10 10.67 -21.10
N MET A 33 2.16 11.35 -21.54
CA MET A 33 3.17 10.76 -22.41
C MET A 33 3.97 9.63 -21.75
N ALA A 34 4.32 9.77 -20.47
CA ALA A 34 5.10 8.77 -19.76
C ALA A 34 4.27 7.52 -19.44
N GLY A 35 3.02 7.71 -18.97
CA GLY A 35 2.08 6.66 -18.59
C GLY A 35 1.88 5.65 -19.71
N ARG A 36 1.62 6.13 -20.93
CA ARG A 36 1.41 5.29 -22.12
C ARG A 36 2.60 4.39 -22.46
N LYS A 37 3.82 4.75 -22.02
CA LYS A 37 5.04 3.96 -22.26
C LYS A 37 5.34 2.96 -21.15
N VAL A 38 4.88 3.24 -19.93
CA VAL A 38 5.32 2.51 -18.72
C VAL A 38 4.23 1.63 -18.12
N ILE A 39 2.95 1.99 -18.28
CA ILE A 39 1.81 1.19 -17.83
C ILE A 39 1.42 0.26 -18.97
N ARG A 40 1.46 -1.05 -18.70
CA ARG A 40 1.23 -2.10 -19.70
C ARG A 40 0.13 -3.04 -19.22
N ASP A 41 -0.63 -3.59 -20.15
CA ASP A 41 -1.61 -4.67 -19.92
C ASP A 41 -0.96 -6.07 -19.79
N TYR A 42 0.37 -6.11 -19.69
CA TYR A 42 1.16 -7.33 -19.52
C TYR A 42 2.39 -7.04 -18.66
N MET A 43 2.94 -8.09 -18.05
CA MET A 43 4.19 -8.12 -17.32
C MET A 43 5.36 -8.38 -18.28
N PRO A 44 6.29 -7.41 -18.46
CA PRO A 44 7.56 -7.69 -19.12
C PRO A 44 8.33 -8.81 -18.41
N ASP A 45 9.22 -9.53 -19.11
CA ASP A 45 9.97 -10.64 -18.51
C ASP A 45 10.70 -10.25 -17.23
N GLN A 46 11.28 -9.06 -17.19
CA GLN A 46 11.92 -8.53 -15.99
C GLN A 46 10.96 -8.45 -14.77
N HIS A 47 9.66 -8.17 -14.98
CA HIS A 47 8.66 -8.21 -13.92
C HIS A 47 8.31 -9.66 -13.57
N ARG A 48 8.18 -10.55 -14.57
CA ARG A 48 7.83 -11.96 -14.36
C ARG A 48 8.89 -12.66 -13.49
N GLU A 49 10.16 -12.47 -13.81
CA GLU A 49 11.31 -12.94 -13.03
C GLU A 49 11.31 -12.33 -11.61
N PHE A 50 11.03 -11.02 -11.50
CA PHE A 50 10.95 -10.35 -10.22
C PHE A 50 9.90 -10.96 -9.30
N PHE A 51 8.67 -11.15 -9.77
CA PHE A 51 7.62 -11.72 -8.93
C PHE A 51 7.97 -13.15 -8.48
N ALA A 52 8.62 -13.94 -9.35
CA ALA A 52 9.07 -15.30 -9.04
C ALA A 52 10.09 -15.39 -7.89
N GLN A 53 10.91 -14.37 -7.67
CA GLN A 53 11.94 -14.41 -6.62
C GLN A 53 11.44 -13.94 -5.25
N LEU A 54 10.25 -13.32 -5.18
CA LEU A 54 9.78 -12.69 -3.95
C LEU A 54 9.37 -13.73 -2.89
N PRO A 55 9.61 -13.45 -1.60
CA PRO A 55 9.09 -14.26 -0.50
C PRO A 55 7.71 -13.78 0.00
N PHE A 56 7.26 -12.60 -0.45
CA PHE A 56 5.93 -12.07 -0.19
C PHE A 56 5.47 -11.09 -1.26
N LEU A 57 4.15 -10.90 -1.33
CA LEU A 57 3.47 -9.83 -2.05
C LEU A 57 2.62 -9.04 -1.07
N VAL A 58 2.29 -7.81 -1.43
CA VAL A 58 1.21 -7.07 -0.79
C VAL A 58 0.04 -7.02 -1.76
N ALA A 59 -1.15 -7.37 -1.27
CA ALA A 59 -2.38 -7.33 -2.03
C ALA A 59 -3.35 -6.31 -1.45
N GLY A 60 -4.11 -5.64 -2.31
CA GLY A 60 -5.24 -4.80 -1.96
C GLY A 60 -6.50 -5.39 -2.56
N ALA A 61 -7.56 -5.49 -1.77
CA ALA A 61 -8.88 -5.94 -2.21
C ALA A 61 -9.99 -5.13 -1.52
N VAL A 62 -11.21 -5.25 -2.01
CA VAL A 62 -12.36 -4.49 -1.51
C VAL A 62 -13.46 -5.47 -1.10
N ASP A 63 -13.89 -5.42 0.16
CA ASP A 63 -14.95 -6.28 0.65
C ASP A 63 -16.34 -5.88 0.12
N ALA A 64 -17.35 -6.67 0.46
CA ALA A 64 -18.74 -6.43 0.03
C ALA A 64 -19.34 -5.12 0.59
N GLN A 65 -18.75 -4.54 1.63
CA GLN A 65 -19.16 -3.27 2.22
C GLN A 65 -18.44 -2.06 1.58
N GLY A 66 -17.59 -2.33 0.59
CA GLY A 66 -16.79 -1.31 -0.08
C GLY A 66 -15.57 -0.89 0.75
N ASP A 67 -15.19 -1.64 1.78
CA ASP A 67 -13.99 -1.34 2.55
C ASP A 67 -12.76 -1.93 1.85
N PRO A 68 -11.78 -1.08 1.48
CA PRO A 68 -10.50 -1.58 1.02
C PRO A 68 -9.71 -2.16 2.20
N TRP A 69 -9.01 -3.25 1.92
CA TRP A 69 -8.10 -3.94 2.83
C TRP A 69 -6.77 -4.19 2.12
N ALA A 70 -5.66 -3.87 2.79
CA ALA A 70 -4.33 -4.29 2.37
C ALA A 70 -3.88 -5.48 3.24
N GLY A 71 -3.19 -6.45 2.65
CA GLY A 71 -2.67 -7.62 3.36
C GLY A 71 -1.41 -8.18 2.71
N VAL A 72 -0.73 -9.07 3.43
CA VAL A 72 0.49 -9.74 2.95
C VAL A 72 0.16 -11.16 2.53
N LEU A 73 0.66 -11.57 1.38
CA LEU A 73 0.67 -12.96 0.94
C LEU A 73 2.11 -13.44 0.95
N GLU A 74 2.44 -14.44 1.76
CA GLU A 74 3.79 -14.98 1.90
C GLU A 74 3.91 -16.40 1.35
N GLY A 75 5.10 -16.75 0.88
CA GLY A 75 5.41 -18.07 0.35
C GLY A 75 6.89 -18.18 0.00
N TYR A 76 7.39 -19.40 -0.14
CA TYR A 76 8.76 -19.56 -0.65
C TYR A 76 8.87 -19.01 -2.08
N PRO A 77 10.04 -18.50 -2.50
CA PRO A 77 10.26 -18.05 -3.88
C PRO A 77 9.72 -19.08 -4.90
N GLY A 78 9.00 -18.58 -5.90
CA GLY A 78 8.22 -19.36 -6.85
C GLY A 78 6.73 -19.45 -6.51
N PHE A 79 6.29 -19.04 -5.32
CA PHE A 79 4.85 -19.03 -4.97
C PHE A 79 4.06 -18.01 -5.82
N ALA A 80 4.70 -16.91 -6.24
CA ALA A 80 4.15 -15.94 -7.18
C ALA A 80 4.84 -16.10 -8.53
N ALA A 81 4.16 -16.59 -9.57
CA ALA A 81 4.78 -16.88 -10.85
C ALA A 81 3.90 -16.42 -12.02
N SER A 82 4.50 -16.08 -13.15
CA SER A 82 3.77 -15.65 -14.34
C SER A 82 3.89 -16.69 -15.45
N PRO A 83 2.89 -17.59 -15.63
CA PRO A 83 2.95 -18.63 -16.67
C PRO A 83 3.00 -18.03 -18.08
N ASP A 84 2.36 -16.88 -18.27
CA ASP A 84 2.44 -16.05 -19.47
C ASP A 84 2.40 -14.55 -19.08
N PRO A 85 2.78 -13.63 -19.97
CA PRO A 85 2.87 -12.20 -19.65
C PRO A 85 1.60 -11.54 -19.12
N ARG A 86 0.41 -12.10 -19.31
CA ARG A 86 -0.87 -11.51 -18.86
C ARG A 86 -1.44 -12.16 -17.61
N VAL A 87 -0.76 -13.16 -17.05
CA VAL A 87 -1.21 -13.85 -15.84
C VAL A 87 -0.14 -13.81 -14.77
N LEU A 88 -0.54 -13.41 -13.55
CA LEU A 88 0.22 -13.61 -12.33
C LEU A 88 -0.51 -14.63 -11.45
N ARG A 89 0.07 -15.82 -11.31
CA ARG A 89 -0.39 -16.87 -10.41
C ARG A 89 0.20 -16.66 -9.03
N VAL A 90 -0.64 -16.72 -7.99
CA VAL A 90 -0.23 -16.63 -6.60
C VAL A 90 -0.70 -17.88 -5.86
N ALA A 91 0.25 -18.69 -5.42
CA ALA A 91 0.06 -19.92 -4.64
C ALA A 91 0.06 -19.64 -3.14
N ALA A 92 -0.70 -18.63 -2.73
CA ALA A 92 -0.96 -18.27 -1.36
C ALA A 92 -2.34 -17.62 -1.27
N VAL A 93 -3.06 -17.88 -0.18
CA VAL A 93 -4.32 -17.21 0.15
C VAL A 93 -4.20 -16.64 1.56
N PRO A 94 -4.90 -15.54 1.88
CA PRO A 94 -4.90 -15.03 3.24
C PRO A 94 -5.49 -16.05 4.22
N ASP A 95 -5.07 -15.98 5.48
CA ASP A 95 -5.71 -16.75 6.55
C ASP A 95 -7.21 -16.40 6.65
N ALA A 96 -8.01 -17.31 7.20
CA ALA A 96 -9.46 -17.13 7.35
C ALA A 96 -9.85 -15.90 8.20
N ASP A 97 -8.94 -15.43 9.05
CA ASP A 97 -9.10 -14.23 9.89
C ASP A 97 -8.38 -12.98 9.34
N ASP A 98 -7.82 -13.05 8.13
CA ASP A 98 -7.29 -11.88 7.44
C ASP A 98 -8.43 -11.13 6.73
N PRO A 99 -8.71 -9.86 7.07
CA PRO A 99 -9.73 -9.06 6.41
C PRO A 99 -9.57 -8.95 4.89
N LEU A 100 -8.34 -9.10 4.37
CA LEU A 100 -8.08 -9.13 2.93
C LEU A 100 -8.90 -10.22 2.23
N LEU A 101 -9.10 -11.38 2.86
CA LEU A 101 -9.83 -12.51 2.28
C LEU A 101 -11.26 -12.13 1.85
N ALA A 102 -11.93 -11.27 2.63
CA ALA A 102 -13.30 -10.85 2.37
C ALA A 102 -13.45 -10.07 1.05
N GLY A 103 -12.36 -9.46 0.56
CA GLY A 103 -12.32 -8.75 -0.72
C GLY A 103 -11.82 -9.57 -1.90
N LEU A 104 -11.24 -10.74 -1.67
CA LEU A 104 -10.78 -11.64 -2.76
C LEU A 104 -11.92 -12.56 -3.22
N GLY A 105 -11.76 -13.12 -4.41
CA GLY A 105 -12.71 -14.08 -4.99
C GLY A 105 -12.73 -14.05 -6.51
N PRO A 106 -13.37 -15.04 -7.16
CA PRO A 106 -13.51 -15.08 -8.61
C PRO A 106 -14.08 -13.77 -9.14
N ASP A 107 -13.51 -13.29 -10.25
CA ASP A 107 -13.96 -12.10 -10.96
C ASP A 107 -13.84 -10.80 -10.15
N ARG A 108 -13.14 -10.80 -9.00
CA ARG A 108 -12.94 -9.59 -8.20
C ARG A 108 -11.66 -8.86 -8.60
N PRO A 109 -11.68 -7.51 -8.65
CA PRO A 109 -10.48 -6.70 -8.82
C PRO A 109 -9.51 -6.86 -7.65
N VAL A 110 -8.21 -6.83 -7.95
CA VAL A 110 -7.14 -6.94 -6.97
C VAL A 110 -5.97 -6.03 -7.36
N GLY A 111 -5.48 -5.27 -6.40
CA GLY A 111 -4.21 -4.55 -6.51
C GLY A 111 -3.08 -5.46 -6.02
N VAL A 112 -1.98 -5.56 -6.77
CA VAL A 112 -0.83 -6.39 -6.37
C VAL A 112 0.46 -5.60 -6.47
N LEU A 113 1.20 -5.59 -5.36
CA LEU A 113 2.52 -4.98 -5.25
C LEU A 113 3.54 -6.06 -4.90
N GLY A 114 4.44 -6.35 -5.84
CA GLY A 114 5.69 -7.02 -5.55
C GLY A 114 6.71 -6.01 -5.03
N ILE A 115 7.34 -6.29 -3.89
CA ILE A 115 8.35 -5.42 -3.29
C ILE A 115 9.49 -6.23 -2.69
N GLU A 116 10.71 -5.90 -3.08
CA GLU A 116 11.95 -6.47 -2.59
C GLU A 116 12.71 -5.41 -1.79
N LEU A 117 12.70 -5.57 -0.46
CA LEU A 117 13.16 -4.52 0.44
C LEU A 117 14.68 -4.30 0.36
N HIS A 118 15.48 -5.36 0.27
CA HIS A 118 16.95 -5.28 0.26
C HIS A 118 17.52 -4.60 -1.01
N THR A 119 16.84 -4.69 -2.16
CA THR A 119 17.23 -3.96 -3.38
C THR A 119 16.43 -2.68 -3.62
N ARG A 120 15.42 -2.41 -2.77
CA ARG A 120 14.43 -1.33 -2.94
C ARG A 120 13.64 -1.44 -4.25
N ARG A 121 13.50 -2.63 -4.83
CA ARG A 121 12.75 -2.83 -6.07
C ARG A 121 11.27 -3.02 -5.77
N ARG A 122 10.39 -2.39 -6.58
CA ARG A 122 8.94 -2.65 -6.53
C ARG A 122 8.27 -2.54 -7.89
N ASN A 123 7.39 -3.49 -8.17
CA ASN A 123 6.59 -3.56 -9.39
C ASN A 123 5.14 -3.87 -9.04
N ARG A 124 4.21 -3.37 -9.85
CA ARG A 124 2.78 -3.68 -9.72
C ARG A 124 2.31 -4.66 -10.79
N ALA A 125 1.24 -5.36 -10.46
CA ALA A 125 0.49 -6.24 -11.35
C ALA A 125 -0.99 -6.21 -10.94
N ASN A 126 -1.63 -5.05 -11.10
CA ASN A 126 -3.05 -4.88 -10.78
C ASN A 126 -3.90 -5.57 -11.86
N GLY A 127 -5.05 -6.08 -11.47
CA GLY A 127 -5.90 -6.84 -12.37
C GLY A 127 -7.13 -7.40 -11.70
N ARG A 128 -7.60 -8.54 -12.20
CA ARG A 128 -8.77 -9.24 -11.67
C ARG A 128 -8.47 -10.72 -11.48
N ILE A 129 -9.08 -11.34 -10.49
CA ILE A 129 -8.92 -12.76 -10.22
C ILE A 129 -9.70 -13.55 -11.27
N ALA A 130 -9.00 -14.14 -12.24
CA ALA A 130 -9.59 -14.90 -13.34
C ALA A 130 -9.82 -16.38 -12.97
N ALA A 131 -9.02 -16.93 -12.05
CA ALA A 131 -9.20 -18.28 -11.54
C ALA A 131 -8.88 -18.34 -10.05
N TRP A 132 -9.59 -19.21 -9.32
CA TRP A 132 -9.44 -19.41 -7.88
C TRP A 132 -9.82 -20.84 -7.52
N ASP A 133 -8.97 -21.54 -6.77
CA ASP A 133 -9.26 -22.92 -6.32
C ASP A 133 -9.26 -23.10 -4.79
N GLY A 134 -9.23 -21.99 -4.05
CA GLY A 134 -9.20 -21.98 -2.58
C GLY A 134 -7.80 -22.07 -1.98
N LYS A 135 -6.77 -22.38 -2.76
CA LYS A 135 -5.37 -22.44 -2.32
C LYS A 135 -4.44 -21.54 -3.13
N ARG A 136 -4.81 -21.28 -4.38
CA ARG A 136 -4.14 -20.37 -5.30
C ARG A 136 -5.16 -19.59 -6.11
N PHE A 137 -4.69 -18.50 -6.70
CA PHE A 137 -5.46 -17.71 -7.64
C PHE A 137 -4.59 -17.14 -8.75
N ASP A 138 -5.21 -16.91 -9.91
CA ASP A 138 -4.58 -16.30 -11.07
C ASP A 138 -5.16 -14.90 -11.27
N VAL A 139 -4.29 -13.90 -11.30
CA VAL A 139 -4.62 -12.52 -11.64
C VAL A 139 -4.45 -12.33 -13.14
N ALA A 140 -5.54 -12.05 -13.85
CA ALA A 140 -5.49 -11.48 -15.19
C ALA A 140 -5.01 -10.03 -15.07
N VAL A 141 -3.78 -9.79 -15.51
CA VAL A 141 -3.08 -8.51 -15.36
C VAL A 141 -3.71 -7.48 -16.29
N ALA A 142 -4.14 -6.35 -15.73
CA ALA A 142 -4.62 -5.19 -16.45
C ALA A 142 -3.60 -4.04 -16.47
N GLN A 143 -2.77 -3.95 -15.42
CA GLN A 143 -1.72 -2.94 -15.32
C GLN A 143 -0.47 -3.50 -14.65
N SER A 144 0.67 -3.40 -15.34
CA SER A 144 1.99 -3.69 -14.78
C SER A 144 3.00 -2.60 -15.10
N PHE A 145 3.68 -2.11 -14.06
CA PHE A 145 4.67 -1.04 -14.13
C PHE A 145 5.55 -1.03 -12.88
N GLY A 146 6.75 -0.44 -13.01
CA GLY A 146 7.64 -0.18 -11.87
C GLY A 146 7.26 1.12 -11.16
N ASN A 147 7.49 1.19 -9.84
CA ASN A 147 7.31 2.42 -9.06
C ASN A 147 8.64 2.92 -8.48
N CYS A 148 8.70 4.22 -8.19
CA CYS A 148 9.88 4.87 -7.63
C CYS A 148 10.36 4.18 -6.33
N PRO A 149 11.63 3.80 -6.17
CA PRO A 149 12.13 3.05 -5.01
C PRO A 149 12.44 3.92 -3.77
N ARG A 150 12.28 5.24 -3.90
CA ARG A 150 12.92 6.27 -3.07
C ARG A 150 12.79 6.12 -1.55
N TYR A 151 11.66 5.67 -1.04
CA TYR A 151 11.37 5.62 0.41
C TYR A 151 11.35 4.20 0.98
N ILE A 152 11.89 3.21 0.26
CA ILE A 152 11.92 1.83 0.74
C ILE A 152 13.15 1.64 1.65
N GLN A 153 12.91 1.22 2.89
CA GLN A 153 13.98 0.89 3.84
C GLN A 153 14.49 -0.52 3.54
N THR A 154 15.81 -0.71 3.59
CA THR A 154 16.40 -2.03 3.32
C THR A 154 16.23 -2.96 4.50
N ARG A 155 15.85 -4.19 4.18
CA ARG A 155 15.68 -5.27 5.13
C ARG A 155 16.00 -6.60 4.48
N ASP A 156 16.73 -7.44 5.20
CA ASP A 156 16.88 -8.86 4.88
C ASP A 156 15.74 -9.64 5.52
N PHE A 157 15.30 -10.72 4.91
CA PHE A 157 14.24 -11.56 5.44
C PHE A 157 14.74 -12.95 5.83
N HIS A 158 14.02 -13.58 6.75
CA HIS A 158 14.07 -15.02 6.97
C HIS A 158 12.68 -15.53 7.37
N PHE A 159 12.44 -16.82 7.17
CA PHE A 159 11.22 -17.46 7.64
C PHE A 159 11.44 -17.98 9.06
N SER A 160 10.65 -17.50 10.03
CA SER A 160 10.67 -18.01 11.41
C SER A 160 9.92 -19.34 11.56
N ARG A 161 9.04 -19.64 10.59
CA ARG A 161 8.28 -20.89 10.45
C ARG A 161 7.93 -21.09 8.97
N SER A 162 7.34 -22.22 8.62
CA SER A 162 6.80 -22.41 7.27
C SER A 162 5.66 -21.41 7.00
N PRO A 163 5.64 -20.72 5.84
CA PRO A 163 4.53 -19.83 5.46
C PRO A 163 3.21 -20.58 5.23
N ALA A 164 3.24 -21.91 5.10
CA ALA A 164 2.03 -22.73 5.06
C ALA A 164 1.43 -22.97 6.46
N LEU A 165 2.18 -22.67 7.52
CA LEU A 165 1.71 -22.83 8.91
C LEU A 165 1.17 -21.51 9.44
N ARG A 166 -0.12 -21.50 9.75
CA ARG A 166 -0.79 -20.39 10.41
C ARG A 166 -0.23 -20.18 11.82
N PHE A 167 -0.16 -18.93 12.24
CA PHE A 167 0.05 -18.58 13.64
C PHE A 167 -1.28 -18.67 14.42
N ALA A 168 -1.28 -19.36 15.56
CA ALA A 168 -2.50 -19.62 16.34
C ALA A 168 -3.03 -18.40 17.14
N GLY A 169 -2.55 -17.19 16.87
CA GLY A 169 -3.01 -15.97 17.53
C GLY A 169 -4.44 -15.60 17.11
N ALA A 170 -5.27 -15.19 18.05
CA ALA A 170 -6.61 -14.70 17.75
C ALA A 170 -6.57 -13.26 17.22
N PRO A 171 -7.30 -12.94 16.13
CA PRO A 171 -7.43 -11.57 15.64
C PRO A 171 -8.18 -10.72 16.67
N ARG A 172 -7.83 -9.43 16.74
CA ARG A 172 -8.54 -8.45 17.57
C ARG A 172 -9.16 -7.41 16.67
N GLU A 173 -10.46 -7.53 16.43
CA GLU A 173 -11.25 -6.54 15.68
C GLU A 173 -11.84 -5.49 16.62
N ARG A 174 -11.75 -4.22 16.24
CA ARG A 174 -12.24 -3.08 17.04
C ARG A 174 -12.70 -1.93 16.14
N ASP A 175 -13.60 -1.11 16.69
CA ASP A 175 -13.99 0.19 16.15
C ASP A 175 -13.04 1.27 16.69
N GLY A 176 -11.83 1.36 16.13
CA GLY A 176 -10.85 2.41 16.47
C GLY A 176 -9.48 1.92 16.95
N LEU A 177 -8.59 2.88 17.21
CA LEU A 177 -7.19 2.64 17.54
C LEU A 177 -6.96 2.53 19.06
N ASP A 178 -6.60 1.33 19.51
CA ASP A 178 -6.16 1.05 20.87
C ASP A 178 -4.66 1.35 21.09
N ALA A 179 -4.19 1.19 22.33
CA ALA A 179 -2.80 1.49 22.66
C ALA A 179 -1.79 0.61 21.89
N PRO A 180 -1.96 -0.72 21.74
CA PRO A 180 -1.12 -1.54 20.87
C PRO A 180 -1.07 -1.07 19.41
N ALA A 181 -2.21 -0.72 18.81
CA ALA A 181 -2.26 -0.22 17.44
C ALA A 181 -1.49 1.11 17.31
N ARG A 182 -1.71 2.06 18.23
CA ARG A 182 -0.98 3.34 18.25
C ARG A 182 0.52 3.14 18.40
N ALA A 183 0.94 2.24 19.29
CA ALA A 183 2.36 1.92 19.49
C ALA A 183 3.00 1.30 18.25
N LEU A 184 2.24 0.52 17.47
CA LEU A 184 2.71 -0.02 16.18
C LEU A 184 2.84 1.06 15.13
N ILE A 185 1.84 1.93 14.99
CA ILE A 185 1.88 3.05 14.03
C ILE A 185 3.05 3.99 14.37
N ALA A 186 3.27 4.32 15.64
CA ALA A 186 4.32 5.23 16.08
C ALA A 186 5.73 4.74 15.74
N ARG A 187 5.98 3.42 15.78
CA ARG A 187 7.29 2.83 15.41
C ARG A 187 7.42 2.52 13.93
N ALA A 188 6.33 2.57 13.17
CA ALA A 188 6.35 2.18 11.76
C ALA A 188 7.12 3.21 10.92
N ASP A 189 8.02 2.70 10.09
CA ASP A 189 8.73 3.47 9.05
C ASP A 189 8.19 3.18 7.64
N THR A 190 7.20 2.29 7.57
CA THR A 190 6.60 1.76 6.36
C THR A 190 5.12 1.50 6.61
N LEU A 191 4.26 1.88 5.67
CA LEU A 191 2.89 1.41 5.59
C LEU A 191 2.55 1.05 4.15
N PHE A 192 1.55 0.19 3.98
CA PHE A 192 0.92 -0.07 2.70
C PHE A 192 -0.52 0.45 2.72
N VAL A 193 -1.00 0.91 1.57
CA VAL A 193 -2.34 1.48 1.41
C VAL A 193 -3.04 0.84 0.22
N ALA A 194 -4.14 0.15 0.49
CA ALA A 194 -5.15 -0.22 -0.48
C ALA A 194 -6.11 0.95 -0.71
N SER A 195 -6.41 1.21 -1.97
CA SER A 195 -7.36 2.24 -2.42
C SER A 195 -8.00 1.78 -3.72
N TYR A 196 -9.15 2.34 -4.09
CA TYR A 196 -9.76 2.03 -5.38
C TYR A 196 -10.57 3.21 -5.89
N ALA A 197 -10.80 3.26 -7.19
CA ALA A 197 -11.82 4.10 -7.81
C ALA A 197 -12.63 3.29 -8.82
N ASP A 198 -13.87 3.71 -9.04
CA ASP A 198 -14.73 3.14 -10.07
C ASP A 198 -14.58 4.03 -11.33
N ALA A 199 -13.74 3.60 -12.28
CA ALA A 199 -13.37 4.35 -13.49
C ALA A 199 -13.72 3.53 -14.74
N GLY A 200 -15.03 3.30 -14.93
CA GLY A 200 -15.56 2.29 -15.84
C GLY A 200 -15.72 0.96 -15.10
N GLU A 201 -14.61 0.28 -14.84
CA GLU A 201 -14.55 -0.83 -13.89
C GLU A 201 -13.86 -0.39 -12.60
N ARG A 202 -14.03 -1.19 -11.54
CA ARG A 202 -13.36 -0.96 -10.26
C ARG A 202 -11.86 -1.25 -10.40
N ALA A 203 -11.04 -0.21 -10.24
CA ALA A 203 -9.59 -0.29 -10.26
C ALA A 203 -9.05 -0.28 -8.83
N VAL A 204 -8.61 -1.45 -8.35
CA VAL A 204 -8.01 -1.59 -7.00
C VAL A 204 -6.50 -1.46 -7.10
N ASP A 205 -5.93 -0.74 -6.15
CA ASP A 205 -4.50 -0.48 -6.06
C ASP A 205 -3.98 -0.73 -4.65
N VAL A 206 -2.73 -1.17 -4.53
CA VAL A 206 -2.02 -1.22 -3.24
C VAL A 206 -0.62 -0.63 -3.34
N SER A 207 -0.33 0.38 -2.52
CA SER A 207 0.87 1.20 -2.60
C SER A 207 1.70 1.15 -1.33
N HIS A 208 3.02 1.20 -1.45
CA HIS A 208 3.92 1.45 -0.32
C HIS A 208 4.13 2.96 -0.07
N ARG A 209 4.16 3.33 1.21
CA ARG A 209 4.59 4.64 1.75
C ARG A 209 5.66 4.39 2.82
N GLY A 210 6.73 5.17 2.79
CA GLY A 210 7.83 5.05 3.74
C GLY A 210 8.29 6.42 4.23
N GLY A 211 8.83 6.41 5.45
CA GLY A 211 9.40 7.56 6.15
C GLY A 211 10.29 7.07 7.29
N LYS A 212 10.75 7.95 8.19
CA LYS A 212 11.28 7.54 9.51
C LYS A 212 10.16 7.02 10.42
N PRO A 213 10.47 6.28 11.49
CA PRO A 213 9.50 6.03 12.57
C PRO A 213 8.81 7.32 13.01
N GLY A 214 7.49 7.27 13.17
CA GLY A 214 6.67 8.44 13.54
C GLY A 214 6.22 9.32 12.38
N PHE A 215 6.47 8.93 11.11
CA PHE A 215 5.98 9.71 9.95
C PHE A 215 4.46 9.81 9.85
N VAL A 216 3.74 8.90 10.52
CA VAL A 216 2.29 8.93 10.64
C VAL A 216 1.92 9.56 11.98
N ARG A 217 1.34 10.76 11.93
CA ARG A 217 0.81 11.41 13.13
C ARG A 217 -0.57 10.84 13.45
N VAL A 218 -0.78 10.43 14.68
CA VAL A 218 -2.07 9.87 15.14
C VAL A 218 -2.71 10.84 16.14
N ASP A 219 -3.95 11.24 15.87
CA ASP A 219 -4.80 12.03 16.77
C ASP A 219 -6.18 11.37 16.88
N GLY A 220 -6.55 10.90 18.06
CA GLY A 220 -7.76 10.06 18.21
C GLY A 220 -7.73 8.88 17.24
N ASN A 221 -8.74 8.75 16.37
CA ASN A 221 -8.80 7.73 15.31
C ASN A 221 -8.35 8.24 13.94
N VAL A 222 -7.72 9.41 13.87
CA VAL A 222 -7.24 10.04 12.63
C VAL A 222 -5.74 9.81 12.48
N LEU A 223 -5.34 9.24 11.35
CA LEU A 223 -3.95 9.13 10.93
C LEU A 223 -3.70 10.21 9.89
N THR A 224 -2.71 11.09 10.10
CA THR A 224 -2.21 12.04 9.11
C THR A 224 -0.92 11.50 8.51
N ILE A 225 -0.87 11.35 7.19
CA ILE A 225 0.26 10.81 6.46
C ILE A 225 0.77 11.88 5.47
N PRO A 226 2.07 12.21 5.48
CA PRO A 226 2.67 13.06 4.47
C PRO A 226 2.82 12.32 3.14
N ASP A 227 2.58 13.01 2.03
CA ASP A 227 2.90 12.52 0.70
C ASP A 227 4.13 13.29 0.17
N PHE A 228 5.23 12.55 0.04
CA PHE A 228 6.51 13.07 -0.41
C PHE A 228 6.67 12.91 -1.92
N SER A 229 7.57 13.69 -2.51
CA SER A 229 7.89 13.63 -3.93
C SER A 229 8.21 12.21 -4.41
N GLY A 230 7.45 11.73 -5.39
CA GLY A 230 7.55 10.37 -5.95
C GLY A 230 7.54 10.34 -7.47
N ASN A 231 6.97 9.29 -8.06
CA ASN A 231 6.79 9.17 -9.52
C ASN A 231 5.68 10.07 -10.09
N ARG A 232 4.92 10.76 -9.22
CA ARG A 232 3.81 11.66 -9.58
C ARG A 232 2.68 10.99 -10.38
N TYR A 233 2.53 9.68 -10.24
CA TYR A 233 1.42 8.93 -10.87
C TYR A 233 0.10 9.19 -10.14
N PHE A 234 0.17 9.42 -8.83
CA PHE A 234 -0.97 9.66 -7.95
C PHE A 234 -1.95 8.47 -7.85
N ASN A 235 -1.50 7.23 -8.09
CA ASN A 235 -2.38 6.04 -8.02
C ASN A 235 -3.20 5.97 -6.73
N THR A 236 -2.60 6.20 -5.56
CA THR A 236 -3.35 6.25 -4.30
C THR A 236 -4.21 7.50 -4.20
N LEU A 237 -3.61 8.69 -4.27
CA LEU A 237 -4.32 9.92 -3.95
C LEU A 237 -5.42 10.23 -4.97
N GLY A 238 -5.22 9.88 -6.24
CA GLY A 238 -6.21 9.98 -7.30
C GLY A 238 -7.41 9.08 -7.02
N ASN A 239 -7.18 7.85 -6.54
CA ASN A 239 -8.25 6.99 -6.04
C ASN A 239 -8.99 7.66 -4.88
N LEU A 240 -8.26 8.19 -3.89
CA LEU A 240 -8.87 8.81 -2.70
C LEU A 240 -9.69 10.07 -3.00
N VAL A 241 -9.33 10.83 -4.04
CA VAL A 241 -10.10 11.99 -4.51
C VAL A 241 -11.45 11.56 -5.10
N LEU A 242 -11.52 10.44 -5.82
CA LEU A 242 -12.76 9.93 -6.40
C LEU A 242 -13.58 9.08 -5.42
N ASN A 243 -12.90 8.37 -4.53
CA ASN A 243 -13.50 7.46 -3.58
C ASN A 243 -12.75 7.57 -2.24
N PRO A 244 -13.33 8.25 -1.24
CA PRO A 244 -12.66 8.62 0.01
C PRO A 244 -12.57 7.44 0.98
N ARG A 245 -12.05 6.29 0.54
CA ARG A 245 -11.86 5.08 1.35
C ARG A 245 -10.43 4.56 1.19
N ALA A 246 -9.79 4.24 2.33
CA ALA A 246 -8.43 3.72 2.36
C ALA A 246 -8.31 2.55 3.34
N GLY A 247 -7.59 1.52 2.92
CA GLY A 247 -7.21 0.37 3.74
C GLY A 247 -5.73 0.47 4.04
N LEU A 248 -5.32 0.62 5.30
CA LEU A 248 -3.91 0.69 5.68
C LEU A 248 -3.45 -0.64 6.27
N LEU A 249 -2.20 -0.98 5.98
CA LEU A 249 -1.49 -2.12 6.52
C LEU A 249 -0.17 -1.63 7.12
N PHE A 250 0.03 -1.95 8.39
CA PHE A 250 1.29 -1.78 9.09
C PHE A 250 1.81 -3.16 9.51
N ILE A 251 3.13 -3.33 9.42
CA ILE A 251 3.81 -4.60 9.73
C ILE A 251 4.84 -4.33 10.81
N ASP A 252 4.79 -5.10 11.90
CA ASP A 252 5.96 -5.27 12.75
C ASP A 252 6.89 -6.27 12.08
N PHE A 253 7.90 -5.74 11.40
CA PHE A 253 8.87 -6.53 10.65
C PHE A 253 9.68 -7.50 11.52
N GLU A 254 9.87 -7.22 12.81
CA GLU A 254 10.65 -8.05 13.73
C GLU A 254 9.78 -9.13 14.40
N ARG A 255 8.50 -8.87 14.62
CA ARG A 255 7.60 -9.79 15.34
C ARG A 255 6.62 -10.53 14.43
N GLY A 256 6.45 -10.07 13.20
CA GLY A 256 5.44 -10.57 12.27
C GLY A 256 4.02 -10.14 12.63
N ASP A 257 3.85 -9.14 13.49
CA ASP A 257 2.53 -8.59 13.83
C ASP A 257 1.99 -7.79 12.65
N VAL A 258 0.68 -7.90 12.42
CA VAL A 258 -0.01 -7.17 11.36
C VAL A 258 -1.11 -6.32 11.98
N LEU A 259 -1.13 -5.03 11.63
CA LEU A 259 -2.23 -4.12 11.92
C LEU A 259 -2.85 -3.69 10.60
N GLN A 260 -4.10 -4.06 10.39
CA GLN A 260 -4.90 -3.63 9.24
C GLN A 260 -6.00 -2.69 9.73
N LEU A 261 -6.29 -1.65 8.96
CA LEU A 261 -7.45 -0.81 9.21
C LEU A 261 -8.09 -0.37 7.91
N SER A 262 -9.40 -0.09 7.96
CA SER A 262 -10.13 0.54 6.88
C SER A 262 -10.88 1.77 7.40
N GLY A 263 -10.89 2.84 6.61
CA GLY A 263 -11.36 4.14 7.06
C GLY A 263 -11.69 5.10 5.93
N ARG A 264 -12.30 6.24 6.31
CA ARG A 264 -12.57 7.33 5.38
C ARG A 264 -11.31 8.15 5.19
N ALA A 265 -10.99 8.47 3.95
CA ALA A 265 -9.80 9.25 3.61
C ALA A 265 -10.13 10.65 3.08
N GLU A 266 -9.22 11.58 3.28
CA GLU A 266 -9.24 12.92 2.66
C GLU A 266 -7.85 13.32 2.18
N VAL A 267 -7.76 14.00 1.05
CA VAL A 267 -6.51 14.54 0.49
C VAL A 267 -6.48 16.04 0.73
N ILE A 268 -5.38 16.52 1.32
CA ILE A 268 -5.17 17.92 1.72
C ILE A 268 -4.04 18.48 0.87
N LEU A 269 -4.40 19.26 -0.14
CA LEU A 269 -3.45 19.84 -1.09
C LEU A 269 -2.80 21.12 -0.56
N ASP A 270 -3.56 21.93 0.17
CA ASP A 270 -3.12 23.21 0.71
C ASP A 270 -3.46 23.30 2.20
N SER A 271 -2.44 23.33 3.05
CA SER A 271 -2.59 23.52 4.50
C SER A 271 -1.28 24.01 5.13
N PRO A 272 -1.31 24.94 6.10
CA PRO A 272 -0.14 25.29 6.91
C PRO A 272 0.48 24.08 7.62
N GLU A 273 -0.29 23.01 7.89
CA GLU A 273 0.22 21.78 8.50
C GLU A 273 1.23 21.05 7.61
N ILE A 274 1.20 21.24 6.29
CA ILE A 274 2.18 20.62 5.37
C ILE A 274 3.60 21.04 5.76
N ALA A 275 3.78 22.31 6.16
CA ALA A 275 5.08 22.83 6.57
C ALA A 275 5.63 22.16 7.85
N GLN A 276 4.80 21.44 8.61
CA GLN A 276 5.25 20.63 9.76
C GLN A 276 5.93 19.32 9.34
N PHE A 277 5.78 18.91 8.07
CA PHE A 277 6.39 17.73 7.49
C PHE A 277 7.40 18.14 6.43
N GLU A 278 8.67 18.30 6.82
CA GLU A 278 9.72 18.70 5.89
C GLU A 278 9.81 17.74 4.68
N GLY A 279 9.71 18.33 3.48
CA GLY A 279 9.71 17.62 2.20
C GLY A 279 8.35 17.10 1.74
N ALA A 280 7.29 17.22 2.54
CA ALA A 280 5.94 16.86 2.12
C ALA A 280 5.41 17.87 1.09
N GLU A 281 4.80 17.36 0.03
CA GLU A 281 4.13 18.22 -0.97
C GLU A 281 2.66 18.43 -0.61
N ARG A 282 2.08 17.53 0.21
CA ARG A 282 0.66 17.49 0.59
C ARG A 282 0.47 16.51 1.74
N LEU A 283 -0.70 16.52 2.36
CA LEU A 283 -1.10 15.55 3.38
C LEU A 283 -2.29 14.74 2.90
N TRP A 284 -2.50 13.60 3.52
CA TRP A 284 -3.77 12.89 3.46
C TRP A 284 -4.06 12.31 4.84
N ARG A 285 -5.35 12.24 5.17
CA ARG A 285 -5.80 11.72 6.46
C ARG A 285 -6.66 10.50 6.25
N VAL A 286 -6.63 9.59 7.21
CA VAL A 286 -7.53 8.44 7.30
C VAL A 286 -8.16 8.42 8.67
N HIS A 287 -9.49 8.57 8.72
CA HIS A 287 -10.27 8.32 9.93
C HIS A 287 -10.58 6.82 10.01
N ALA A 288 -9.84 6.11 10.87
CA ALA A 288 -9.96 4.67 11.06
C ALA A 288 -11.35 4.31 11.58
N ARG A 289 -12.02 3.38 10.88
CA ARG A 289 -13.34 2.88 11.25
C ARG A 289 -13.27 1.44 11.75
N ARG A 290 -12.63 0.57 10.97
CA ARG A 290 -12.46 -0.85 11.30
C ARG A 290 -10.97 -1.10 11.49
N VAL A 291 -10.61 -1.77 12.57
CA VAL A 291 -9.21 -2.09 12.90
C VAL A 291 -9.11 -3.57 13.24
N ALA A 292 -8.16 -4.26 12.65
CA ALA A 292 -7.85 -5.67 12.90
C ALA A 292 -6.37 -5.80 13.25
N PHE A 293 -6.08 -6.23 14.48
CA PHE A 293 -4.73 -6.53 14.92
C PHE A 293 -4.52 -8.05 15.01
N ARG A 294 -3.50 -8.55 14.32
CA ARG A 294 -3.15 -9.96 14.19
C ARG A 294 -1.69 -10.17 14.64
N PRO A 295 -1.47 -10.48 15.94
CA PRO A 295 -0.12 -10.71 16.46
C PRO A 295 0.53 -11.93 15.82
N GLY A 296 1.81 -11.85 15.46
CA GLY A 296 2.60 -12.95 14.91
C GLY A 296 2.11 -13.54 13.59
N ALA A 297 1.17 -12.87 12.92
CA ALA A 297 0.45 -13.36 11.75
C ALA A 297 1.37 -13.81 10.61
N LEU A 298 2.46 -13.09 10.35
CA LEU A 298 3.40 -13.45 9.28
C LEU A 298 4.39 -14.50 9.77
N ALA A 299 4.80 -15.41 8.91
CA ALA A 299 5.92 -16.32 9.10
C ALA A 299 7.25 -15.62 8.82
N LEU A 300 7.24 -14.63 7.93
CA LEU A 300 8.40 -13.79 7.64
C LEU A 300 8.80 -12.90 8.81
N ARG A 301 10.11 -12.78 8.96
CA ARG A 301 10.78 -11.84 9.85
C ARG A 301 11.81 -11.10 9.05
N TRP A 302 12.02 -9.85 9.40
CA TRP A 302 12.95 -8.99 8.70
C TRP A 302 13.93 -8.36 9.67
N ARG A 303 15.19 -8.41 9.29
CA ARG A 303 16.26 -7.68 9.96
C ARG A 303 16.44 -6.36 9.24
N PHE A 304 16.29 -5.26 9.98
CA PHE A 304 16.54 -3.93 9.46
C PHE A 304 18.02 -3.76 9.08
N ASP A 305 18.26 -3.12 7.93
CA ASP A 305 19.61 -2.80 7.45
C ASP A 305 19.80 -1.27 7.45
N ALA A 306 19.09 -0.54 6.58
CA ALA A 306 19.26 0.90 6.49
C ALA A 306 18.00 1.65 6.04
N TYR A 307 17.82 2.86 6.57
CA TYR A 307 16.87 3.81 6.03
C TYR A 307 17.28 4.23 4.60
N SER A 308 16.29 4.55 3.77
CA SER A 308 16.53 5.14 2.47
C SER A 308 17.10 6.56 2.66
N PRO A 309 18.07 6.99 1.82
CA PRO A 309 18.60 8.35 1.90
C PRO A 309 17.53 9.44 1.82
N ALA A 310 16.46 9.20 1.05
CA ALA A 310 15.36 10.14 0.95
C ALA A 310 14.50 10.21 2.21
N SER A 311 14.29 9.09 2.91
CA SER A 311 13.60 9.10 4.21
C SER A 311 14.44 9.81 5.27
N LEU A 312 15.77 9.76 5.17
CA LEU A 312 16.66 10.53 6.05
C LEU A 312 16.58 12.03 5.80
N ALA A 313 16.36 12.42 4.55
CA ALA A 313 16.20 13.82 4.12
C ALA A 313 14.82 14.40 4.39
N THR A 314 13.81 13.60 4.70
CA THR A 314 12.57 14.12 5.29
C THR A 314 12.86 14.43 6.76
N GLY A 315 12.49 15.61 7.25
CA GLY A 315 12.87 16.14 8.56
C GLY A 315 12.54 15.23 9.76
N GLN A 316 12.93 15.66 10.95
CA GLN A 316 12.47 15.00 12.18
C GLN A 316 11.01 15.42 12.41
N TRP A 317 10.12 14.45 12.55
CA TRP A 317 8.73 14.73 12.89
C TRP A 317 8.57 14.61 14.40
N PRO A 318 7.87 15.55 15.04
CA PRO A 318 7.66 15.46 16.48
C PRO A 318 7.00 14.11 16.77
N ALA A 319 7.63 13.31 17.64
CA ALA A 319 6.89 12.38 18.47
C ALA A 319 5.76 13.22 19.06
N ALA A 320 4.51 12.79 18.87
CA ALA A 320 3.32 13.51 19.30
C ALA A 320 3.64 14.24 20.61
N ASP A 321 3.49 15.56 20.60
CA ASP A 321 3.54 16.42 21.77
C ASP A 321 2.65 15.71 22.82
N LEU A 322 3.28 14.95 23.72
CA LEU A 322 2.63 14.41 24.90
C LEU A 322 2.42 15.64 25.78
N ARG A 323 1.49 16.51 25.36
CA ARG A 323 0.97 17.52 26.26
C ARG A 323 0.27 16.71 27.32
N GLU A 324 0.97 16.56 28.45
CA GLU A 324 0.34 16.25 29.71
C GLU A 324 -0.92 17.11 29.80
N PRO A 325 -2.08 16.55 30.20
CA PRO A 325 -3.20 17.39 30.55
C PRO A 325 -2.69 18.44 31.54
N PRO A 326 -3.12 19.72 31.42
CA PRO A 326 -2.63 20.75 32.32
C PRO A 326 -2.80 20.26 33.75
N GLU A 327 -1.69 20.27 34.51
CA GLU A 327 -1.72 20.03 35.94
C GLU A 327 -2.90 20.82 36.50
N GLY A 328 -3.84 20.09 37.09
CA GLY A 328 -4.91 20.68 37.86
C GLY A 328 -4.25 21.64 38.84
N THR A 329 -4.56 22.92 38.68
CA THR A 329 -4.24 23.92 39.67
C THR A 329 -5.02 23.54 40.92
N ASP A 330 -4.29 23.05 41.91
CA ASP A 330 -4.77 23.01 43.30
C ASP A 330 -5.19 24.42 43.73
N GLY A 331 -6.35 24.52 44.38
CA GLY A 331 -6.63 25.59 45.32
C GLY A 331 -8.00 26.27 45.19
N ALA A 332 -9.01 25.70 45.85
CA ALA A 332 -9.80 26.35 46.91
C ALA A 332 -10.70 25.32 47.62
#